data_AF-A0A3N1QNM4-F1
#
_entry.id   AF-A0A3N1QNM4-F1
#
_cell.length_a   1.000
_cell.length_b   1.000
_cell.length_c   1.000
_cell.angle_alpha   90.00
_cell.angle_beta   90.00
_cell.angle_gamma   90.00
#
_symmetry.space_group_name_H-M   'P 1'
#
loop_
_entity.id
_entity.type
_entity.pdbx_description
1 polymer ?
#
loop_
_entity_poly.entity_id
_entity_poly.type
_entity_poly.pdbx_seq_one_letter_code
_entity_poly.pdbx_strand_id
1 'polypeptide(L)'
;MSNPIPEAERTEIEAAAFRKLVRHLRENTDVQNIDLMNLAGFCRNCLSKWYLAEANERGFEISDPQAREEIYGMPYEDWKALYQTGPKQEHK
;
A
#
# COMPACT_ATOMS: atom_id res chain seq x y z
N MET A 1 3.10 -32.60 -7.79
CA MET A 1 1.70 -32.50 -7.36
C MET A 1 1.62 -31.41 -6.31
N SER A 2 0.70 -30.46 -6.42
CA SER A 2 0.52 -29.42 -5.40
C SER A 2 -0.40 -29.92 -4.29
N ASN A 3 -0.05 -29.65 -3.04
CA ASN A 3 -0.95 -29.85 -1.91
C ASN A 3 -1.88 -28.63 -1.79
N PRO A 4 -3.17 -28.81 -1.48
CA PRO A 4 -4.08 -27.69 -1.27
C PRO A 4 -3.71 -26.91 0.00
N ILE A 5 -3.80 -25.58 -0.08
CA ILE A 5 -3.55 -24.68 1.06
C ILE A 5 -4.83 -24.63 1.93
N PRO A 6 -4.75 -24.95 3.23
CA PRO A 6 -5.86 -24.75 4.17
C PRO A 6 -6.28 -23.28 4.24
N GLU A 7 -7.56 -23.01 4.49
CA GLU A 7 -8.09 -21.64 4.49
C GLU A 7 -7.43 -20.73 5.53
N ALA A 8 -7.15 -21.23 6.73
CA ALA A 8 -6.43 -20.47 7.76
C ALA A 8 -5.00 -20.08 7.30
N GLU A 9 -4.29 -20.99 6.63
CA GLU A 9 -2.96 -20.72 6.08
C GLU A 9 -3.02 -19.75 4.88
N ARG A 10 -4.12 -19.75 4.13
CA ARG A 10 -4.33 -18.85 3.00
C ARG A 10 -4.29 -17.39 3.44
N THR A 11 -5.00 -17.04 4.52
CA THR A 11 -5.00 -15.67 5.05
C THR A 11 -3.60 -15.22 5.46
N GLU A 12 -2.84 -16.07 6.15
CA GLU A 12 -1.48 -15.75 6.57
C GLU A 12 -0.52 -15.59 5.38
N ILE A 13 -0.66 -16.43 4.36
CA ILE A 13 0.13 -16.35 3.12
C ILE A 13 -0.19 -15.06 2.35
N GLU A 14 -1.47 -14.72 2.20
CA GLU A 14 -1.92 -13.49 1.53
C GLU A 14 -1.43 -12.25 2.27
N ALA A 15 -1.55 -12.23 3.61
CA ALA A 15 -1.02 -11.15 4.44
C ALA A 15 0.51 -11.05 4.33
N ALA A 16 1.23 -12.18 4.31
CA ALA A 16 2.68 -12.19 4.11
C ALA A 16 3.10 -11.69 2.72
N ALA A 17 2.36 -12.05 1.67
CA ALA A 17 2.58 -11.55 0.32
C ALA A 17 2.32 -10.04 0.23
N PHE A 18 1.25 -9.54 0.84
CA PHE A 18 0.96 -8.11 0.91
C PHE A 18 2.07 -7.34 1.64
N ARG A 19 2.52 -7.82 2.81
CA ARG A 19 3.67 -7.24 3.54
C ARG A 19 4.95 -7.22 2.69
N LYS A 20 5.19 -8.26 1.88
CA LYS A 20 6.32 -8.27 0.92
C LYS A 20 6.18 -7.22 -0.17
N LEU A 21 4.98 -7.05 -0.75
CA LEU A 21 4.71 -6.00 -1.74
C LEU A 21 4.95 -4.60 -1.14
N VAL A 22 4.39 -4.35 0.05
CA VAL A 22 4.56 -3.08 0.76
C VAL A 22 6.05 -2.80 1.00
N ARG A 23 6.80 -3.78 1.52
CA ARG A 23 8.25 -3.63 1.71
C ARG A 23 8.97 -3.35 0.38
N HIS A 24 8.66 -4.10 -0.67
CA HIS A 24 9.26 -3.88 -1.99
C HIS A 24 9.02 -2.44 -2.49
N LEU A 25 7.80 -1.91 -2.35
CA LEU A 25 7.49 -0.53 -2.73
C LEU A 25 8.17 0.53 -1.84
N ARG A 26 8.52 0.20 -0.59
CA ARG A 26 9.29 1.09 0.30
C ARG A 26 10.78 1.10 -0.06
N GLU A 27 11.33 -0.03 -0.48
CA GLU A 27 12.72 -0.16 -0.93
C GLU A 27 12.95 0.47 -2.31
N ASN A 28 11.92 0.51 -3.16
CA ASN A 28 11.97 1.08 -4.52
C ASN A 28 11.32 2.48 -4.53
N THR A 29 11.96 3.43 -3.85
CA THR A 29 11.47 4.82 -3.70
C THR A 29 11.47 5.62 -4.99
N ASP A 30 12.28 5.21 -5.96
CA ASP A 30 12.36 5.78 -7.31
C ASP A 30 11.06 5.56 -8.10
N VAL A 31 10.35 4.45 -7.85
CA VAL A 31 9.05 4.16 -8.47
C VAL A 31 8.00 5.14 -7.97
N GLN A 32 7.67 6.17 -8.76
CA GLN A 32 6.71 7.19 -8.35
C GLN A 32 5.26 6.66 -8.41
N ASN A 33 4.41 7.19 -7.54
CA ASN A 33 2.98 6.84 -7.54
C ASN A 33 2.30 7.20 -8.87
N ILE A 34 2.72 8.29 -9.52
CA ILE A 34 2.17 8.70 -10.81
C ILE A 34 2.45 7.66 -11.91
N ASP A 35 3.64 7.08 -11.93
CA ASP A 35 4.02 6.05 -12.90
C ASP A 35 3.22 4.77 -12.68
N LEU A 36 3.07 4.35 -11.41
CA LEU A 36 2.22 3.22 -11.04
C LEU A 36 0.75 3.45 -11.43
N MET A 37 0.22 4.66 -11.20
CA MET A 37 -1.14 5.00 -11.60
C MET A 37 -1.32 4.95 -13.12
N ASN A 38 -0.37 5.50 -13.89
CA ASN A 38 -0.44 5.52 -15.35
C ASN A 38 -0.29 4.11 -15.97
N LEU A 39 0.54 3.26 -15.37
CA LEU A 39 0.83 1.92 -15.90
C LEU A 39 -0.20 0.88 -15.46
N ALA A 40 -0.53 0.86 -14.16
CA ALA A 40 -1.24 -0.25 -13.52
C ALA A 40 -2.57 0.14 -12.89
N GLY A 41 -2.94 1.43 -12.89
CA GLY A 41 -4.21 1.90 -12.32
C GLY A 41 -4.28 1.89 -10.79
N PHE A 42 -3.19 1.62 -10.10
CA PHE A 42 -3.10 1.73 -8.63
C PHE A 42 -1.71 2.21 -8.20
N CYS A 43 -1.59 2.71 -6.98
CA CYS A 43 -0.32 3.09 -6.37
C CYS A 43 -0.35 2.88 -4.85
N ARG A 44 0.68 3.32 -4.12
CA ARG A 44 0.77 3.22 -2.64
C ARG A 44 -0.42 3.89 -1.94
N ASN A 45 -0.94 5.00 -2.47
CA ASN A 45 -2.13 5.66 -1.94
C ASN A 45 -3.39 4.80 -2.09
N CYS A 46 -3.51 4.02 -3.17
CA CYS A 46 -4.64 3.09 -3.34
C CYS A 46 -4.56 1.97 -2.30
N LEU A 47 -3.37 1.41 -2.06
CA LEU A 47 -3.17 0.40 -1.01
C LEU A 47 -3.56 0.94 0.37
N SER A 48 -3.24 2.21 0.65
CA SER A 48 -3.60 2.86 1.93
C SER A 48 -5.11 3.00 2.08
N LYS A 49 -5.81 3.34 1.00
CA LYS A 49 -7.29 3.42 0.98
C LYS A 49 -7.95 2.05 1.14
N TRP A 50 -7.40 1.01 0.52
CA TRP A 50 -7.91 -0.36 0.69
C TRP A 50 -7.72 -0.82 2.13
N TYR A 51 -6.55 -0.58 2.73
CA TYR A 51 -6.30 -0.90 4.13
C TYR A 51 -7.27 -0.18 5.07
N LEU A 52 -7.50 1.13 4.87
CA LEU A 52 -8.49 1.92 5.61
C LEU A 52 -9.91 1.35 5.47
N ALA A 53 -10.33 1.02 4.24
CA ALA A 53 -11.67 0.48 3.99
C ALA A 53 -11.89 -0.86 4.72
N GLU A 54 -10.94 -1.80 4.60
CA GLU A 54 -11.03 -3.10 5.26
C GLU A 54 -11.00 -3.00 6.78
N ALA A 55 -10.23 -2.06 7.34
CA ALA A 55 -10.22 -1.78 8.78
C ALA A 55 -11.59 -1.25 9.25
N ASN A 56 -12.15 -0.27 8.53
CA ASN A 56 -13.45 0.31 8.84
C ASN A 56 -14.58 -0.73 8.75
N GLU A 57 -14.57 -1.61 7.74
CA GLU A 57 -15.55 -2.69 7.59
C GLU A 57 -15.52 -3.68 8.76
N ARG A 58 -14.39 -3.81 9.45
CA ARG A 58 -14.21 -4.65 10.64
C ARG A 58 -14.42 -3.89 11.95
N GLY A 59 -14.86 -2.63 11.87
CA GLY A 59 -15.14 -1.78 13.03
C GLY A 59 -13.91 -1.18 13.70
N PHE A 60 -12.76 -1.17 13.03
CA PHE A 60 -11.56 -0.48 13.51
C PHE A 60 -11.52 0.94 12.96
N GLU A 61 -11.54 1.93 13.86
CA GLU A 61 -11.37 3.34 13.50
C GLU A 61 -9.89 3.67 13.33
N ILE A 62 -9.46 3.86 12.09
CA ILE A 62 -8.14 4.39 11.77
C ILE A 62 -8.26 5.61 10.85
N SER A 63 -7.37 6.57 10.99
CA SER A 63 -7.34 7.76 10.15
C SER A 63 -6.59 7.52 8.83
N ASP A 64 -6.89 8.31 7.78
CA ASP A 64 -6.15 8.26 6.51
C ASP A 64 -4.63 8.44 6.69
N PRO A 65 -4.12 9.35 7.55
CA PRO A 65 -2.69 9.43 7.86
C PRO A 65 -2.12 8.13 8.44
N GLN A 66 -2.82 7.47 9.37
CA GLN A 66 -2.38 6.20 9.96
C GLN A 66 -2.36 5.09 8.90
N ALA A 67 -3.41 4.98 8.08
CA ALA A 67 -3.46 3.99 7.01
C ALA A 67 -2.33 4.19 5.98
N ARG A 68 -1.95 5.44 5.70
CA ARG A 68 -0.77 5.75 4.87
C ARG A 68 0.51 5.34 5.57
N GLU A 69 0.67 5.64 6.85
CA GLU A 69 1.86 5.23 7.61
C GLU A 69 2.06 3.71 7.57
N GLU A 70 0.99 2.91 7.64
CA GLU A 70 1.05 1.46 7.47
C GLU A 70 1.55 1.00 6.09
N ILE A 71 1.37 1.80 5.04
CA ILE A 71 1.88 1.48 3.69
C ILE A 71 3.26 2.08 3.44
N TYR A 72 3.50 3.33 3.84
CA TYR A 72 4.74 4.05 3.59
C TYR A 72 5.86 3.71 4.59
N GLY A 73 5.51 3.21 5.78
CA GLY A 73 6.46 2.88 6.85
C GLY A 73 6.98 4.10 7.62
N MET A 74 6.43 5.28 7.34
CA MET A 74 6.70 6.56 7.99
C MET A 74 5.54 7.52 7.68
N PRO A 75 5.44 8.67 8.37
CA PRO A 75 4.46 9.69 8.03
C PRO A 75 4.54 10.09 6.55
N TYR A 76 3.38 10.21 5.90
CA TYR A 76 3.32 10.47 4.45
C TYR A 76 4.02 11.78 4.07
N GLU A 77 3.93 12.82 4.90
CA GLU A 77 4.62 14.08 4.64
C GLU A 77 6.14 13.95 4.67
N ASP A 78 6.69 13.12 5.56
CA ASP A 78 8.12 12.82 5.60
C ASP A 78 8.55 12.03 4.35
N TRP A 79 7.75 11.04 3.94
CA TRP A 79 8.01 10.28 2.72
C TRP A 79 8.02 11.19 1.48
N LYS A 80 7.08 12.13 1.39
CA LYS A 80 7.03 13.10 0.29
C LYS A 80 8.25 14.01 0.28
N ALA A 81 8.68 14.49 1.44
CA ALA A 81 9.84 15.35 1.57
C ALA A 81 11.14 14.64 1.16
N LEU A 82 11.27 13.34 1.44
CA LEU A 82 12.47 12.56 1.15
C LEU A 82 12.51 11.98 -0.27
N TYR A 83 11.38 11.53 -0.80
CA TYR A 83 11.36 10.62 -1.96
C TYR A 83 10.43 11.03 -3.10
N GLN A 84 9.44 11.89 -2.87
CA GLN A 84 8.53 12.28 -3.94
C GLN A 84 9.21 13.27 -4.88
N THR A 85 9.30 12.91 -6.15
CA THR A 85 9.90 13.76 -7.20
C THR A 85 8.98 13.84 -8.41
N GLY A 86 9.20 14.85 -9.26
CA GLY A 86 8.46 15.00 -10.51
C GLY A 86 7.03 15.52 -10.36
N PRO A 87 6.24 15.45 -11.46
CA PRO A 87 4.91 16.04 -11.51
C PRO A 87 3.94 15.31 -10.58
N LYS A 88 3.09 16.09 -9.91
CA LYS A 88 1.93 15.54 -9.20
C LYS A 88 0.86 15.19 -10.24
N GLN A 89 0.11 14.13 -9.98
CA GLN A 89 -1.06 13.82 -10.79
C GLN A 89 -2.02 15.01 -10.74
N GLU A 90 -2.29 15.64 -11.88
CA GLU A 90 -3.37 16.62 -11.97
C GLU A 90 -4.68 15.85 -11.76
N HIS A 91 -5.45 16.27 -10.77
CA HIS A 91 -6.82 15.79 -10.64
C HIS A 91 -7.61 16.27 -11.86
N LYS A 92 -7.97 15.33 -12.76
CA LYS A 92 -9.02 15.57 -13.75
C LYS A 92 -10.38 15.32 -13.12
#